data_AF-A0A183KMF9-F1
#
_entry.id   AF-A0A183KMF9-F1
#
_cell.length_a   1.000
_cell.length_b   1.000
_cell.length_c   1.000
_cell.angle_alpha   90.00
_cell.angle_beta   90.00
_cell.angle_gamma   90.00
#
_symmetry.space_group_name_H-M   'P 1'
#
loop_
_entity.id
_entity.type
_entity.pdbx_description
1 polymer ?
#
loop_
_entity_poly.entity_id
_entity_poly.type
_entity_poly.pdbx_seq_one_letter_code
_entity_poly.pdbx_strand_id
1 'polypeptide(L)'
;MTYRPRSHHVTFRSNSLHFSSPGIVESLLEIRPDMNVTMANQGLFAWLLRRLQKRPVFDKNKLYVSELLSILLQMDEANRRQLGEVDGIDILLQQLSVYKRHDPGSQEEIELMLNLFDCLCSSLMLPENKDRFLKGEGIQLMNLMLREKHMSRDSALRVLDYTLCPVSQLMDQNTNELQSHQKSTINTVDPEAVVIANCSKFIEILGLRTIFPLFMHCPREHALRSTSSGSKTKVKVISGPTAAEMEEHVINIISALLRHSPPETFKSRVLAKFVENDHEKVDRLIELHLKYLDIVKATNSKVEAMRRNEKKWIGYTREEVETELMLKRLEGGLLPLQVLDVIILDVCVNGAPTIFTGAYATQNCGPFQLLGN
;
A
#
# COMPACT_ATOMS: atom_id res chain seq x y z
N MET A 1 -49.67 -11.84 33.80
CA MET A 1 -48.79 -12.89 33.27
C MET A 1 -47.89 -12.26 32.22
N THR A 2 -46.67 -11.92 32.61
CA THR A 2 -45.65 -11.26 31.78
C THR A 2 -44.89 -12.30 30.96
N TYR A 3 -44.99 -12.22 29.64
CA TYR A 3 -44.25 -13.06 28.69
C TYR A 3 -42.86 -12.44 28.45
N ARG A 4 -41.80 -13.03 29.01
CA ARG A 4 -40.41 -12.69 28.68
C ARG A 4 -39.97 -13.51 27.46
N PRO A 5 -39.51 -12.90 26.35
CA PRO A 5 -38.86 -13.66 25.29
C PRO A 5 -37.46 -14.09 25.76
N ARG A 6 -37.14 -15.38 25.59
CA ARG A 6 -35.82 -15.94 25.85
C ARG A 6 -34.83 -15.40 24.82
N SER A 7 -33.78 -14.74 25.29
CA SER A 7 -32.58 -14.42 24.52
C SER A 7 -31.87 -15.72 24.13
N HIS A 8 -31.99 -16.12 22.86
CA HIS A 8 -31.17 -17.20 22.31
C HIS A 8 -29.74 -16.69 22.10
N HIS A 9 -28.89 -16.89 23.10
CA HIS A 9 -27.44 -16.86 22.91
C HIS A 9 -27.05 -18.00 21.97
N VAL A 10 -26.84 -17.70 20.69
CA VAL A 10 -26.19 -18.62 19.76
C VAL A 10 -24.76 -18.83 20.24
N THR A 11 -24.53 -19.94 20.94
CA THR A 11 -23.20 -20.33 21.39
C THR A 11 -22.55 -21.06 20.23
N PHE A 12 -21.68 -20.39 19.48
CA PHE A 12 -20.85 -21.00 18.43
C PHE A 12 -19.93 -22.05 19.07
N ARG A 13 -20.38 -23.32 19.09
CA ARG A 13 -19.55 -24.46 19.52
C ARG A 13 -18.54 -24.77 18.42
N SER A 14 -17.29 -24.90 18.85
CA SER A 14 -16.06 -24.84 18.05
C SER A 14 -15.70 -26.08 17.23
N ASN A 15 -16.63 -27.01 17.00
CA ASN A 15 -16.33 -28.24 16.26
C ASN A 15 -17.34 -28.38 15.10
N SER A 16 -16.81 -28.44 13.88
CA SER A 16 -17.52 -28.72 12.61
C SER A 16 -18.16 -27.53 11.89
N LEU A 17 -17.44 -26.40 11.78
CA LEU A 17 -17.69 -25.42 10.72
C LEU A 17 -16.55 -25.49 9.70
N HIS A 18 -16.53 -26.55 8.90
CA HIS A 18 -15.97 -26.46 7.56
C HIS A 18 -16.97 -25.62 6.75
N PHE A 19 -16.93 -24.29 6.94
CA PHE A 19 -17.66 -23.41 6.04
C PHE A 19 -17.01 -23.54 4.67
N SER A 20 -17.77 -24.14 3.76
CA SER A 20 -17.53 -24.08 2.34
C SER A 20 -17.40 -22.61 1.94
N SER A 21 -16.20 -22.25 1.49
CA SER A 21 -15.79 -21.05 0.74
C SER A 21 -16.09 -19.65 1.32
N PRO A 22 -15.05 -18.85 1.63
CA PRO A 22 -15.14 -17.38 1.73
C PRO A 22 -15.82 -16.74 0.51
N GLY A 23 -15.71 -17.39 -0.66
CA GLY A 23 -16.43 -17.02 -1.87
C GLY A 23 -17.96 -16.91 -1.72
N ILE A 24 -18.60 -17.59 -0.75
CA ILE A 24 -20.03 -17.36 -0.49
C ILE A 24 -20.24 -15.97 0.11
N VAL A 25 -19.39 -15.58 1.07
CA VAL A 25 -19.52 -14.26 1.69
C VAL A 25 -19.17 -13.17 0.69
N GLU A 26 -18.11 -13.37 -0.10
CA GLU A 26 -17.76 -12.47 -1.21
C GLU A 26 -18.92 -12.30 -2.18
N SER A 27 -19.45 -13.39 -2.75
CA SER A 27 -20.59 -13.31 -3.68
C SER A 27 -21.85 -12.71 -3.04
N LEU A 28 -22.11 -12.94 -1.76
CA LEU A 28 -23.23 -12.32 -1.06
C LEU A 28 -23.04 -10.81 -0.87
N LEU A 29 -21.83 -10.38 -0.54
CA LEU A 29 -21.49 -8.97 -0.38
C LEU A 29 -21.41 -8.24 -1.74
N GLU A 30 -21.03 -8.92 -2.82
CA GLU A 30 -21.15 -8.40 -4.19
C GLU A 30 -22.62 -8.07 -4.54
N ILE A 31 -23.57 -8.91 -4.11
CA ILE A 31 -25.00 -8.69 -4.37
C ILE A 31 -25.61 -7.66 -3.38
N ARG A 32 -25.18 -7.67 -2.12
CA ARG A 32 -25.71 -6.85 -1.02
C ARG A 32 -24.59 -6.19 -0.20
N PRO A 33 -23.91 -5.17 -0.77
CA PRO A 33 -22.81 -4.50 -0.09
C PRO A 33 -23.26 -3.77 1.19
N ASP A 34 -24.52 -3.34 1.24
CA ASP A 34 -25.15 -2.69 2.40
C ASP A 34 -25.13 -3.55 3.68
N MET A 35 -24.99 -4.87 3.53
CA MET A 35 -24.95 -5.80 4.66
C MET A 35 -23.57 -5.89 5.32
N ASN A 36 -22.49 -5.42 4.68
CA ASN A 36 -21.14 -5.61 5.17
C ASN A 36 -20.92 -5.00 6.58
N VAL A 37 -21.23 -3.72 6.71
CA VAL A 37 -21.10 -2.98 7.99
C VAL A 37 -22.03 -3.57 9.05
N THR A 38 -23.23 -3.99 8.66
CA THR A 38 -24.19 -4.63 9.57
C THR A 38 -23.66 -5.96 10.11
N MET A 39 -23.10 -6.80 9.24
CA MET A 39 -22.52 -8.09 9.61
C MET A 39 -21.33 -7.92 10.56
N ALA A 40 -20.42 -6.98 10.27
CA ALA A 40 -19.29 -6.68 11.14
C ALA A 40 -19.76 -6.29 12.56
N ASN A 41 -20.76 -5.41 12.64
CA ASN A 41 -21.31 -4.89 13.89
C ASN A 41 -22.11 -5.90 14.72
N GLN A 42 -22.61 -6.98 14.13
CA GLN A 42 -23.34 -8.05 14.85
C GLN A 42 -22.43 -9.02 15.62
N GLY A 43 -21.17 -8.63 15.87
CA GLY A 43 -20.21 -9.40 16.67
C GLY A 43 -19.32 -10.34 15.85
N LEU A 44 -19.50 -10.40 14.52
CA LEU A 44 -18.60 -11.11 13.61
C LEU A 44 -17.19 -10.54 13.73
N PHE A 45 -17.05 -9.22 13.68
CA PHE A 45 -15.74 -8.56 13.68
C PHE A 45 -14.93 -8.87 14.95
N ALA A 46 -15.56 -8.75 16.11
CA ALA A 46 -14.97 -9.13 17.40
C ALA A 46 -14.66 -10.64 17.50
N TRP A 47 -15.42 -11.50 16.81
CA TRP A 47 -15.12 -12.94 16.75
C TRP A 47 -13.90 -13.23 15.88
N LEU A 48 -13.79 -12.60 14.70
CA LEU A 48 -12.65 -12.75 13.79
C LEU A 48 -11.33 -12.37 14.47
N LEU A 49 -11.28 -11.19 15.10
CA LEU A 49 -10.08 -10.70 15.78
C LEU A 49 -9.67 -11.60 16.96
N ARG A 50 -10.64 -12.09 17.75
CA ARG A 50 -10.36 -13.06 18.82
C ARG A 50 -9.85 -14.39 18.25
N ARG A 51 -10.32 -14.81 17.08
CA ARG A 51 -9.90 -16.07 16.46
C ARG A 51 -8.48 -15.99 15.89
N LEU A 52 -8.08 -14.84 15.34
CA LEU A 52 -6.70 -14.60 14.86
C LEU A 52 -5.67 -14.74 15.98
N GLN A 53 -5.98 -14.26 17.19
CA GLN A 53 -5.04 -14.27 18.31
C GLN A 53 -4.82 -15.66 18.97
N LYS A 54 -5.71 -16.63 18.73
CA LYS A 54 -5.59 -17.97 19.35
C LYS A 54 -4.43 -18.76 18.76
N ARG A 55 -3.77 -19.60 19.58
CA ARG A 55 -2.77 -20.57 19.11
C ARG A 55 -3.45 -21.77 18.41
N PRO A 56 -2.78 -22.47 17.48
CA PRO A 56 -1.39 -22.28 16.98
C PRO A 56 -1.21 -21.02 16.12
N VAL A 57 0.03 -20.72 15.69
CA VAL A 57 0.34 -19.57 14.81
C VAL A 57 -0.49 -19.66 13.53
N PHE A 58 -0.48 -20.83 12.88
CA PHE A 58 -1.21 -21.12 11.66
C PHE A 58 -2.17 -22.31 11.84
N ASP A 59 -3.37 -22.17 11.30
CA ASP A 59 -4.32 -23.25 11.02
C ASP A 59 -5.29 -22.80 9.90
N LYS A 60 -5.99 -23.75 9.26
CA LYS A 60 -6.90 -23.46 8.14
C LYS A 60 -8.05 -22.51 8.49
N ASN A 61 -8.49 -22.50 9.75
CA ASN A 61 -9.55 -21.59 10.16
C ASN A 61 -9.02 -20.16 10.30
N LYS A 62 -7.73 -19.96 10.63
CA LYS A 62 -7.12 -18.61 10.61
C LYS A 62 -6.98 -18.07 9.20
N LEU A 63 -6.61 -18.93 8.24
CA LEU A 63 -6.56 -18.55 6.84
C LEU A 63 -7.94 -18.02 6.40
N TYR A 64 -9.00 -18.79 6.62
CA TYR A 64 -10.38 -18.37 6.34
C TYR A 64 -10.76 -17.04 7.01
N VAL A 65 -10.39 -16.88 8.29
CA VAL A 65 -10.67 -15.65 9.05
C VAL A 65 -9.93 -14.46 8.46
N SER A 66 -8.70 -14.63 7.99
CA SER A 66 -7.91 -13.56 7.36
C SER A 66 -8.48 -13.12 6.02
N GLU A 67 -8.96 -14.07 5.20
CA GLU A 67 -9.60 -13.77 3.90
C GLU A 67 -10.90 -13.00 4.11
N LEU A 68 -11.75 -13.50 5.02
CA LEU A 68 -13.00 -12.83 5.35
C LEU A 68 -12.75 -11.43 5.91
N LEU A 69 -11.78 -11.27 6.83
CA LEU A 69 -11.42 -9.96 7.36
C LEU A 69 -10.94 -9.00 6.27
N SER A 70 -10.15 -9.49 5.31
CA SER A 70 -9.66 -8.70 4.18
C SER A 70 -10.82 -8.17 3.34
N ILE A 71 -11.78 -9.02 2.99
CA ILE A 71 -13.00 -8.64 2.23
C ILE A 71 -13.81 -7.58 2.98
N LEU A 72 -14.08 -7.80 4.28
CA LEU A 72 -14.88 -6.87 5.09
C LEU A 72 -14.24 -5.48 5.14
N LEU A 73 -12.90 -5.41 5.20
CA LEU A 73 -12.15 -4.15 5.26
C LEU A 73 -11.99 -3.48 3.89
N GLN A 74 -11.88 -4.24 2.81
CA GLN A 74 -11.71 -3.70 1.47
C GLN A 74 -12.97 -2.94 1.01
N MET A 75 -14.16 -3.47 1.33
CA MET A 75 -15.42 -2.94 0.83
C MET A 75 -15.92 -1.67 1.55
N ASP A 76 -15.63 -1.51 2.85
CA ASP A 76 -16.24 -0.42 3.64
C ASP A 76 -15.27 0.32 4.55
N GLU A 77 -15.28 1.65 4.44
CA GLU A 77 -14.55 2.54 5.34
C GLU A 77 -14.99 2.41 6.80
N ALA A 78 -16.30 2.20 7.04
CA ALA A 78 -16.83 2.04 8.39
C ALA A 78 -16.19 0.85 9.14
N ASN A 79 -15.91 -0.25 8.43
CA ASN A 79 -15.23 -1.41 9.01
C ASN A 79 -13.75 -1.11 9.30
N ARG A 80 -13.08 -0.32 8.46
CA ARG A 80 -11.70 0.14 8.70
C ARG A 80 -11.63 1.02 9.96
N ARG A 81 -12.62 1.91 10.14
CA ARG A 81 -12.73 2.76 11.32
C ARG A 81 -12.99 1.92 12.58
N GLN A 82 -13.94 1.00 12.50
CA GLN A 82 -14.26 0.07 13.58
C GLN A 82 -13.05 -0.78 13.98
N LEU A 83 -12.26 -1.28 13.03
CA LEU A 83 -11.02 -2.02 13.32
C LEU A 83 -10.08 -1.21 14.21
N GLY A 84 -9.89 0.07 13.91
CA GLY A 84 -9.08 0.97 14.71
C GLY A 84 -9.59 1.09 16.14
N GLU A 85 -10.91 1.21 16.32
CA GLU A 85 -11.55 1.39 17.63
C GLU A 85 -11.43 0.16 18.55
N VAL A 86 -11.27 -1.04 17.99
CA VAL A 86 -11.17 -2.30 18.75
C VAL A 86 -9.73 -2.84 18.86
N ASP A 87 -8.74 -1.95 18.81
CA ASP A 87 -7.30 -2.28 18.85
C ASP A 87 -6.87 -3.30 17.77
N GLY A 88 -7.60 -3.31 16.65
CA GLY A 88 -7.38 -4.26 15.56
C GLY A 88 -6.03 -4.04 14.86
N ILE A 89 -5.53 -2.80 14.83
CA ILE A 89 -4.20 -2.48 14.28
C ILE A 89 -3.11 -3.19 15.09
N ASP A 90 -3.15 -3.13 16.42
CA ASP A 90 -2.18 -3.81 17.29
C ASP A 90 -2.28 -5.33 17.15
N ILE A 91 -3.49 -5.88 17.00
CA ILE A 91 -3.70 -7.31 16.76
C ILE A 91 -3.04 -7.73 15.43
N LEU A 92 -3.25 -6.97 14.35
CA LEU A 92 -2.62 -7.25 13.05
C LEU A 92 -1.09 -7.18 13.14
N LEU A 93 -0.55 -6.14 13.78
CA LEU A 93 0.90 -5.99 14.02
C LEU A 93 1.46 -7.17 14.81
N GLN A 94 0.77 -7.61 15.86
CA GLN A 94 1.18 -8.75 16.66
C GLN A 94 1.21 -10.04 15.84
N GLN A 95 0.19 -10.31 15.01
CA GLN A 95 0.18 -11.49 14.14
C GLN A 95 1.29 -11.43 13.09
N LEU A 96 1.51 -10.27 12.47
CA LEU A 96 2.59 -10.08 11.48
C LEU A 96 3.98 -10.16 12.10
N SER A 97 4.13 -9.82 13.38
CA SER A 97 5.43 -9.83 14.07
C SER A 97 6.10 -11.20 14.13
N VAL A 98 5.35 -12.29 13.92
CA VAL A 98 5.89 -13.65 13.83
C VAL A 98 6.80 -13.81 12.60
N TYR A 99 6.48 -13.12 11.50
CA TYR A 99 7.19 -13.18 10.22
C TYR A 99 8.31 -12.14 10.08
N LYS A 100 8.76 -11.54 11.20
CA LYS A 100 9.84 -10.54 11.18
C LYS A 100 11.23 -11.13 10.94
N ARG A 101 11.42 -12.42 11.23
CA ARG A 101 12.70 -13.15 11.16
C ARG A 101 12.58 -14.58 10.62
N HIS A 102 11.38 -14.97 10.22
CA HIS A 102 11.08 -16.33 9.78
C HIS A 102 10.10 -16.25 8.62
N ASP A 103 10.33 -17.10 7.61
CA ASP A 103 9.42 -17.26 6.49
C ASP A 103 8.28 -18.22 6.86
N PRO A 104 7.07 -18.02 6.30
CA PRO A 104 5.99 -18.99 6.41
C PRO A 104 6.41 -20.39 5.94
N GLY A 105 5.95 -21.44 6.62
CA GLY A 105 6.33 -22.82 6.34
C GLY A 105 5.52 -23.50 5.23
N SER A 106 4.39 -22.92 4.82
CA SER A 106 3.50 -23.51 3.80
C SER A 106 2.83 -22.45 2.92
N GLN A 107 2.33 -22.86 1.75
CA GLN A 107 1.60 -21.96 0.83
C GLN A 107 0.36 -21.35 1.48
N GLU A 108 -0.38 -22.14 2.27
CA GLU A 108 -1.56 -21.67 3.01
C GLU A 108 -1.16 -20.64 4.09
N GLU A 109 0.02 -20.78 4.70
CA GLU A 109 0.54 -19.80 5.67
C GLU A 109 1.07 -18.52 4.99
N ILE A 110 1.63 -18.64 3.78
CA ILE A 110 1.98 -17.48 2.94
C ILE A 110 0.72 -16.66 2.65
N GLU A 111 -0.38 -17.32 2.26
CA GLU A 111 -1.66 -16.67 1.97
C GLU A 111 -2.24 -15.98 3.22
N LEU A 112 -2.19 -16.65 4.38
CA LEU A 112 -2.56 -16.02 5.66
C LEU A 112 -1.75 -14.74 5.91
N MET A 113 -0.42 -14.80 5.73
CA MET A 113 0.45 -13.63 5.92
C MET A 113 0.07 -12.48 4.98
N LEU A 114 -0.16 -12.77 3.70
CA LEU A 114 -0.53 -11.77 2.69
C LEU A 114 -1.88 -11.13 3.00
N ASN A 115 -2.88 -11.93 3.37
CA ASN A 115 -4.20 -11.42 3.78
C ASN A 115 -4.10 -10.47 4.98
N LEU A 116 -3.23 -10.77 5.95
CA LEU A 116 -3.00 -9.87 7.10
C LEU A 116 -2.34 -8.56 6.66
N PHE A 117 -1.43 -8.59 5.68
CA PHE A 117 -0.88 -7.39 5.08
C PHE A 117 -1.92 -6.59 4.28
N ASP A 118 -2.83 -7.24 3.55
CA ASP A 118 -3.92 -6.58 2.82
C ASP A 118 -4.93 -5.93 3.78
N CYS A 119 -5.27 -6.60 4.89
CA CYS A 119 -6.06 -6.02 5.98
C CYS A 119 -5.39 -4.75 6.51
N LEU A 120 -4.08 -4.81 6.76
CA LEU A 120 -3.31 -3.68 7.28
C LEU A 120 -3.25 -2.52 6.28
N CYS A 121 -2.95 -2.78 5.01
CA CYS A 121 -2.92 -1.75 3.94
C CYS A 121 -4.30 -1.09 3.79
N SER A 122 -5.37 -1.89 3.74
CA SER A 122 -6.75 -1.38 3.66
C SER A 122 -7.07 -0.47 4.84
N SER A 123 -6.65 -0.86 6.04
CA SER A 123 -6.90 -0.09 7.26
C SER A 123 -6.13 1.23 7.31
N LEU A 124 -4.92 1.27 6.74
CA LEU A 124 -4.07 2.46 6.65
C LEU A 124 -4.58 3.51 5.64
N MET A 125 -5.61 3.20 4.86
CA MET A 125 -6.33 4.20 4.07
C MET A 125 -7.09 5.22 4.94
N LEU A 126 -7.18 4.99 6.26
CA LEU A 126 -7.72 5.94 7.23
C LEU A 126 -6.62 6.65 8.04
N PRO A 127 -6.62 7.99 8.10
CA PRO A 127 -5.65 8.76 8.90
C PRO A 127 -5.61 8.35 10.38
N GLU A 128 -6.75 8.05 10.99
CA GLU A 128 -6.84 7.64 12.40
C GLU A 128 -6.11 6.32 12.64
N ASN A 129 -6.14 5.41 11.67
CA ASN A 129 -5.43 4.14 11.74
C ASN A 129 -3.93 4.30 11.51
N LYS A 130 -3.50 5.31 10.75
CA LYS A 130 -2.07 5.65 10.63
C LYS A 130 -1.50 6.13 11.96
N ASP A 131 -2.24 6.92 12.74
CA ASP A 131 -1.85 7.34 14.09
C ASP A 131 -1.79 6.14 15.06
N ARG A 132 -2.78 5.24 15.00
CA ARG A 132 -2.75 3.98 15.77
C ARG A 132 -1.57 3.10 15.39
N PHE A 133 -1.27 2.98 14.10
CA PHE A 133 -0.12 2.23 13.60
C PHE A 133 1.21 2.80 14.08
N LEU A 134 1.34 4.13 14.13
CA LEU A 134 2.51 4.81 14.71
C LEU A 134 2.69 4.45 16.19
N LYS A 135 1.60 4.53 16.97
CA LYS A 135 1.58 4.20 18.40
C LYS A 135 1.89 2.74 18.67
N GLY A 136 1.44 1.83 17.81
CA GLY A 136 1.70 0.39 17.86
C GLY A 136 3.09 -0.05 17.40
N GLU A 137 4.02 0.89 17.19
CA GLU A 137 5.38 0.64 16.67
C GLU A 137 5.40 -0.05 15.29
N GLY A 138 4.36 0.18 14.48
CA GLY A 138 4.23 -0.44 13.16
C GLY A 138 5.39 -0.08 12.22
N ILE A 139 5.85 1.19 12.26
CA ILE A 139 6.98 1.66 11.45
C ILE A 139 8.27 0.92 11.82
N GLN A 140 8.50 0.67 13.11
CA GLN A 140 9.64 -0.08 13.62
C GLN A 140 9.60 -1.52 13.10
N LEU A 141 8.44 -2.17 13.16
CA LEU A 141 8.27 -3.53 12.67
C LEU A 141 8.53 -3.63 11.16
N MET A 142 7.96 -2.73 10.36
CA MET A 142 8.17 -2.76 8.91
C MET A 142 9.62 -2.48 8.52
N ASN A 143 10.27 -1.50 9.17
CA ASN A 143 11.69 -1.23 8.94
C ASN A 143 12.58 -2.41 9.36
N LEU A 144 12.21 -3.15 10.41
CA LEU A 144 12.90 -4.39 10.78
C LEU A 144 12.73 -5.47 9.68
N MET A 145 11.51 -5.71 9.21
CA MET A 145 11.24 -6.67 8.12
C MET A 145 12.03 -6.34 6.85
N LEU A 146 12.13 -5.05 6.51
CA LEU A 146 12.95 -4.61 5.38
C LEU A 146 14.43 -4.93 5.52
N ARG A 147 14.96 -4.86 6.75
CA ARG A 147 16.38 -5.14 7.04
C ARG A 147 16.71 -6.64 7.06
N GLU A 148 15.79 -7.47 7.54
CA GLU A 148 15.99 -8.93 7.67
C GLU A 148 15.82 -9.64 6.30
N LYS A 149 15.16 -9.01 5.33
CA LYS A 149 15.05 -9.46 3.91
C LYS A 149 14.40 -10.83 3.71
N HIS A 150 13.46 -11.19 4.60
CA HIS A 150 12.57 -12.35 4.48
C HIS A 150 11.41 -12.10 3.49
N MET A 151 10.56 -13.11 3.27
CA MET A 151 9.39 -13.01 2.38
C MET A 151 8.43 -11.88 2.74
N SER A 152 8.39 -11.47 4.01
CA SER A 152 7.57 -10.34 4.48
C SER A 152 8.10 -8.97 4.03
N ARG A 153 9.33 -8.87 3.52
CA ARG A 153 9.98 -7.61 3.08
C ARG A 153 9.11 -6.85 2.09
N ASP A 154 8.65 -7.52 1.04
CA ASP A 154 8.00 -6.85 -0.09
C ASP A 154 6.63 -6.29 0.32
N SER A 155 5.90 -7.02 1.18
CA SER A 155 4.66 -6.54 1.78
C SER A 155 4.89 -5.44 2.81
N ALA A 156 5.98 -5.50 3.59
CA ALA A 156 6.35 -4.45 4.52
C ALA A 156 6.68 -3.12 3.83
N LEU A 157 7.30 -3.19 2.64
CA LEU A 157 7.54 -2.02 1.79
C LEU A 157 6.22 -1.36 1.36
N ARG A 158 5.26 -2.16 0.90
CA ARG A 158 3.92 -1.69 0.53
C ARG A 158 3.20 -1.04 1.72
N VAL A 159 3.26 -1.64 2.91
CA VAL A 159 2.69 -1.04 4.13
C VAL A 159 3.30 0.33 4.45
N LEU A 160 4.62 0.48 4.28
CA LEU A 160 5.30 1.75 4.50
C LEU A 160 4.84 2.82 3.50
N ASP A 161 4.62 2.47 2.23
CA ASP A 161 4.05 3.39 1.24
C ASP A 161 2.68 3.93 1.71
N TYR A 162 1.76 3.03 2.09
CA TYR A 162 0.43 3.41 2.59
C TYR A 162 0.49 4.26 3.87
N THR A 163 1.52 4.05 4.70
CA THR A 163 1.68 4.76 5.97
C THR A 163 2.27 6.16 5.78
N LEU A 164 3.25 6.29 4.89
CA LEU A 164 4.06 7.50 4.70
C LEU A 164 3.49 8.43 3.63
N CYS A 165 2.70 7.93 2.68
CA CYS A 165 2.06 8.74 1.66
C CYS A 165 0.66 9.16 2.08
N PRO A 166 0.22 10.40 1.81
CA PRO A 166 -1.16 10.79 2.01
C PRO A 166 -2.09 9.96 1.12
N VAL A 167 -3.31 9.70 1.60
CA VAL A 167 -4.33 9.05 0.78
C VAL A 167 -4.86 10.12 -0.18
N SER A 168 -4.54 10.00 -1.46
CA SER A 168 -5.04 10.91 -2.49
C SER A 168 -6.56 10.78 -2.59
N GLN A 169 -7.30 11.81 -2.15
CA GLN A 169 -8.77 11.93 -2.28
C GLN A 169 -9.19 12.20 -3.74
N LEU A 170 -8.71 11.42 -4.70
CA LEU A 170 -8.97 11.67 -6.12
C LEU A 170 -10.39 11.29 -6.59
N MET A 171 -11.36 11.08 -5.68
CA MET A 171 -12.70 10.62 -6.09
C MET A 171 -13.89 11.34 -5.43
N ASP A 172 -13.69 12.29 -4.51
CA ASP A 172 -14.81 12.99 -3.84
C ASP A 172 -15.19 14.33 -4.51
N GLN A 173 -15.28 14.36 -5.84
CA GLN A 173 -15.83 15.54 -6.54
C GLN A 173 -17.33 15.43 -6.91
N ASN A 174 -18.03 14.35 -6.54
CA ASN A 174 -19.44 14.17 -6.93
C ASN A 174 -20.46 14.04 -5.80
N THR A 175 -20.09 14.22 -4.53
CA THR A 175 -21.07 14.36 -3.44
C THR A 175 -21.30 15.84 -3.17
N ASN A 176 -22.23 16.39 -3.96
CA ASN A 176 -22.83 17.70 -3.76
C ASN A 176 -23.10 18.00 -2.27
N GLU A 177 -22.64 19.19 -1.90
CA GLU A 177 -23.18 20.06 -0.87
C GLU A 177 -24.64 19.75 -0.52
N LEU A 178 -24.89 19.24 0.69
CA LEU A 178 -26.05 19.49 1.55
C LEU A 178 -26.15 18.38 2.61
N GLN A 179 -25.41 18.55 3.71
CA GLN A 179 -25.89 18.17 5.04
C GLN A 179 -25.09 18.91 6.12
N SER A 180 -25.46 20.16 6.29
CA SER A 180 -25.25 20.90 7.53
C SER A 180 -26.00 20.22 8.68
N HIS A 181 -25.33 20.14 9.84
CA HIS A 181 -25.84 19.82 11.17
C HIS A 181 -25.92 18.35 11.60
N GLN A 182 -24.76 17.81 12.03
CA GLN A 182 -24.58 17.30 13.40
C GLN A 182 -23.09 17.30 13.75
N LYS A 183 -22.62 18.36 14.42
CA LYS A 183 -21.32 18.35 15.11
C LYS A 183 -21.44 17.41 16.31
N SER A 184 -21.12 16.14 16.13
CA SER A 184 -20.60 15.32 17.21
C SER A 184 -19.11 15.63 17.34
N THR A 185 -18.65 15.80 18.58
CA THR A 185 -17.28 16.14 18.95
C THR A 185 -16.36 14.96 18.64
N ILE A 186 -16.00 14.77 17.38
CA ILE A 186 -15.04 13.74 16.95
C ILE A 186 -13.66 14.40 16.97
N ASN A 187 -12.72 13.80 17.70
CA ASN A 187 -11.30 14.10 17.62
C ASN A 187 -10.82 13.79 16.19
N THR A 188 -11.02 14.72 15.25
CA THR A 188 -10.57 14.54 13.87
C THR A 188 -9.06 14.69 13.86
N VAL A 189 -8.37 13.56 13.74
CA VAL A 189 -6.92 13.51 13.58
C VAL A 189 -6.58 14.19 12.26
N ASP A 190 -5.70 15.20 12.30
CA ASP A 190 -5.24 15.89 11.08
C ASP A 190 -4.45 14.92 10.19
N PRO A 191 -4.94 14.58 8.98
CA PRO A 191 -4.31 13.61 8.11
C PRO A 191 -2.86 13.95 7.75
N GLU A 192 -2.56 15.23 7.55
CA GLU A 192 -1.22 15.67 7.18
C GLU A 192 -0.27 15.58 8.37
N ALA A 193 -0.70 16.01 9.55
CA ALA A 193 0.10 15.90 10.78
C ALA A 193 0.51 14.46 11.08
N VAL A 194 -0.36 13.48 10.85
CA VAL A 194 -0.03 12.05 11.05
C VAL A 194 1.02 11.58 10.05
N VAL A 195 0.89 11.96 8.78
CA VAL A 195 1.89 11.62 7.76
C VAL A 195 3.25 12.22 8.11
N ILE A 196 3.30 13.49 8.54
CA ILE A 196 4.52 14.15 9.02
C ILE A 196 5.15 13.38 10.20
N ALA A 197 4.32 12.95 11.16
CA ALA A 197 4.78 12.18 12.31
C ALA A 197 5.35 10.81 11.90
N ASN A 198 4.70 10.13 10.94
CA ASN A 198 5.18 8.85 10.40
C ASN A 198 6.50 9.00 9.65
N CYS A 199 6.63 10.00 8.77
CA CYS A 199 7.86 10.30 8.05
C CYS A 199 9.01 10.63 9.01
N SER A 200 8.75 11.47 10.00
CA SER A 200 9.73 11.82 11.05
C SER A 200 10.18 10.56 11.79
N LYS A 201 9.23 9.73 12.24
CA LYS A 201 9.54 8.48 12.94
C LYS A 201 10.36 7.52 12.10
N PHE A 202 10.05 7.37 10.82
CA PHE A 202 10.81 6.51 9.91
C PHE A 202 12.27 6.95 9.80
N ILE A 203 12.54 8.25 9.75
CA ILE A 203 13.90 8.79 9.68
C ILE A 203 14.65 8.64 11.02
N GLU A 204 13.96 8.83 12.15
CA GLU A 204 14.51 8.62 13.50
C GLU A 204 15.04 7.20 13.69
N ILE A 205 14.28 6.19 13.23
CA ILE A 205 14.63 4.77 13.38
C ILE A 205 15.60 4.27 12.30
N LEU A 206 16.35 5.18 11.67
CA LEU A 206 17.34 4.91 10.63
C LEU A 206 16.75 4.31 9.34
N GLY A 207 15.48 4.58 9.02
CA GLY A 207 14.82 4.11 7.80
C GLY A 207 15.54 4.52 6.51
N LEU A 208 16.27 5.65 6.52
CA LEU A 208 17.10 6.08 5.38
C LEU A 208 18.22 5.09 5.03
N ARG A 209 18.75 4.35 6.02
CA ARG A 209 19.76 3.29 5.76
C ARG A 209 19.14 2.03 5.15
N THR A 210 17.82 1.92 5.17
CA THR A 210 17.07 0.78 4.63
C THR A 210 16.50 1.09 3.25
N ILE A 211 15.88 2.27 3.06
CA ILE A 211 15.19 2.61 1.81
C ILE A 211 16.13 2.97 0.66
N PHE A 212 17.24 3.68 0.92
CA PHE A 212 18.16 4.09 -0.16
C PHE A 212 18.90 2.92 -0.83
N PRO A 213 19.32 1.85 -0.11
CA PRO A 213 19.77 0.64 -0.78
C PRO A 213 18.72 0.02 -1.73
N LEU A 214 17.43 0.07 -1.37
CA LEU A 214 16.34 -0.41 -2.24
C LEU A 214 16.13 0.51 -3.45
N PHE A 215 16.36 1.81 -3.30
CA PHE A 215 16.30 2.77 -4.41
C PHE A 215 17.42 2.56 -5.44
N MET A 216 18.64 2.29 -4.96
CA MET A 216 19.76 1.95 -5.83
C MET A 216 19.57 0.59 -6.49
N HIS A 217 19.08 -0.39 -5.73
CA HIS A 217 18.91 -1.77 -6.17
C HIS A 217 17.56 -2.33 -5.72
N CYS A 218 16.55 -2.15 -6.57
CA CYS A 218 15.21 -2.68 -6.30
C CYS A 218 15.27 -4.21 -6.15
N PRO A 219 14.60 -4.80 -5.14
CA PRO A 219 14.60 -6.24 -4.97
C PRO A 219 14.06 -6.97 -6.21
N ARG A 220 14.65 -8.13 -6.50
CA ARG A 220 14.12 -9.01 -7.56
C ARG A 220 12.97 -9.83 -6.98
N GLU A 221 11.96 -10.07 -7.80
CA GLU A 221 10.76 -10.85 -7.47
C GLU A 221 11.12 -12.21 -6.85
N HIS A 222 10.49 -12.54 -5.72
CA HIS A 222 10.67 -13.83 -5.06
C HIS A 222 10.03 -14.95 -5.91
N ALA A 223 10.85 -15.64 -6.71
CA ALA A 223 10.43 -16.80 -7.46
C ALA A 223 10.61 -18.08 -6.63
N LEU A 224 9.50 -18.72 -6.24
CA LEU A 224 9.52 -20.07 -5.68
C LEU A 224 9.85 -21.05 -6.83
N ARG A 225 11.09 -21.55 -6.87
CA ARG A 225 11.53 -22.54 -7.85
C ARG A 225 11.05 -23.93 -7.39
N SER A 226 9.97 -24.44 -7.99
CA SER A 226 9.61 -25.86 -7.79
C SER A 226 10.52 -26.74 -8.66
N THR A 227 11.38 -27.54 -8.04
CA THR A 227 12.11 -28.62 -8.73
C THR A 227 11.20 -29.82 -8.91
N SER A 228 10.34 -29.81 -9.94
CA SER A 228 9.76 -31.07 -10.42
C SER A 228 10.79 -31.78 -11.29
N SER A 229 11.32 -32.90 -10.80
CA SER A 229 12.20 -33.80 -11.55
C SER A 229 11.63 -34.07 -12.95
N GLY A 230 12.32 -33.58 -13.98
CA GLY A 230 12.18 -34.06 -15.36
C GLY A 230 11.28 -33.28 -16.34
N SER A 231 10.66 -32.14 -15.98
CA SER A 231 9.86 -31.37 -16.96
C SER A 231 9.84 -29.87 -16.63
N LYS A 232 9.95 -29.05 -17.66
CA LYS A 232 10.05 -27.56 -17.70
C LYS A 232 9.70 -26.87 -16.38
N THR A 233 10.70 -26.21 -15.78
CA THR A 233 10.59 -25.36 -14.58
C THR A 233 9.45 -24.36 -14.73
N LYS A 234 8.27 -24.63 -14.14
CA LYS A 234 7.22 -23.63 -13.97
C LYS A 234 7.58 -22.81 -12.73
N VAL A 235 8.06 -21.58 -12.93
CA VAL A 235 8.10 -20.59 -11.87
C VAL A 235 6.66 -20.23 -11.53
N LYS A 236 6.19 -20.61 -10.34
CA LYS A 236 4.90 -20.13 -9.84
C LYS A 236 5.18 -18.81 -9.13
N VAL A 237 4.71 -17.71 -9.71
CA VAL A 237 4.77 -16.37 -9.11
C VAL A 237 4.05 -16.46 -7.76
N ILE A 238 4.74 -16.07 -6.69
CA ILE A 238 4.17 -15.97 -5.36
C ILE A 238 3.27 -14.73 -5.36
N SER A 239 2.06 -14.82 -4.80
CA SER A 239 1.24 -13.63 -4.55
C SER A 239 2.04 -12.60 -3.72
N GLY A 240 2.13 -11.37 -4.21
CA GLY A 240 2.97 -10.30 -3.64
C GLY A 240 3.25 -9.23 -4.68
N PRO A 241 3.80 -8.07 -4.30
CA PRO A 241 4.08 -7.01 -5.25
C PRO A 241 5.23 -7.42 -6.19
N THR A 242 5.05 -7.11 -7.46
CA THR A 242 6.04 -7.28 -8.54
C THR A 242 7.25 -6.38 -8.32
N ALA A 243 8.34 -6.65 -9.05
CA ALA A 243 9.53 -5.79 -9.01
C ALA A 243 9.25 -4.34 -9.47
N ALA A 244 8.29 -4.15 -10.37
CA ALA A 244 7.85 -2.81 -10.77
C ALA A 244 7.13 -2.11 -9.63
N GLU A 245 6.12 -2.75 -9.02
CA GLU A 245 5.37 -2.19 -7.89
C GLU A 245 6.29 -1.88 -6.70
N MET A 246 7.29 -2.73 -6.42
CA MET A 246 8.30 -2.43 -5.40
C MET A 246 9.12 -1.18 -5.74
N GLU A 247 9.51 -0.98 -6.99
CA GLU A 247 10.22 0.24 -7.41
C GLU A 247 9.34 1.49 -7.22
N GLU A 248 8.05 1.38 -7.54
CA GLU A 248 7.06 2.45 -7.34
C GLU A 248 6.87 2.79 -5.86
N HIS A 249 6.73 1.78 -4.98
CA HIS A 249 6.65 2.00 -3.54
C HIS A 249 7.88 2.73 -3.00
N VAL A 250 9.09 2.40 -3.47
CA VAL A 250 10.32 3.11 -3.06
C VAL A 250 10.30 4.57 -3.53
N ILE A 251 9.91 4.81 -4.78
CA ILE A 251 9.79 6.16 -5.36
C ILE A 251 8.79 7.00 -4.55
N ASN A 252 7.61 6.44 -4.25
CA ASN A 252 6.58 7.10 -3.47
C ASN A 252 7.05 7.45 -2.05
N ILE A 253 7.69 6.50 -1.36
CA ILE A 253 8.25 6.73 -0.02
C ILE A 253 9.28 7.86 -0.04
N ILE A 254 10.21 7.87 -1.02
CA ILE A 254 11.21 8.94 -1.11
C ILE A 254 10.55 10.30 -1.34
N SER A 255 9.57 10.37 -2.24
CA SER A 255 8.79 11.59 -2.48
C SER A 255 8.07 12.07 -1.21
N ALA A 256 7.43 11.18 -0.48
CA ALA A 256 6.75 11.50 0.77
C ALA A 256 7.73 11.99 1.85
N LEU A 257 8.91 11.39 1.96
CA LEU A 257 9.95 11.84 2.88
C LEU A 257 10.47 13.24 2.52
N LEU A 258 10.61 13.56 1.24
CA LEU A 258 11.01 14.90 0.81
C LEU A 258 9.92 15.95 1.04
N ARG A 259 8.65 15.60 0.81
CA ARG A 259 7.50 16.51 0.95
C ARG A 259 7.09 16.76 2.40
N HIS A 260 7.00 15.71 3.21
CA HIS A 260 6.37 15.78 4.55
C HIS A 260 7.36 15.75 5.71
N SER A 261 8.68 15.65 5.45
CA SER A 261 9.65 15.78 6.55
C SER A 261 9.86 17.25 6.93
N PRO A 262 9.93 17.58 8.23
CA PRO A 262 10.28 18.93 8.68
C PRO A 262 11.63 19.40 8.08
N PRO A 263 11.70 20.64 7.52
CA PRO A 263 12.86 21.13 6.76
C PRO A 263 14.20 21.02 7.49
N GLU A 264 14.27 21.56 8.70
CA GLU A 264 15.52 21.73 9.45
C GLU A 264 16.09 20.41 9.99
N THR A 265 15.22 19.51 10.47
CA THR A 265 15.65 18.32 11.21
C THR A 265 15.77 17.08 10.33
N PHE A 266 14.74 16.80 9.53
CA PHE A 266 14.60 15.52 8.86
C PHE A 266 14.74 15.63 7.34
N LYS A 267 14.18 16.66 6.71
CA LYS A 267 14.30 16.86 5.25
C LYS A 267 15.76 17.07 4.84
N SER A 268 16.52 17.86 5.61
CA SER A 268 17.97 18.05 5.41
C SER A 268 18.75 16.73 5.34
N ARG A 269 18.37 15.74 6.17
CA ARG A 269 18.97 14.39 6.19
C ARG A 269 18.60 13.58 4.95
N VAL A 270 17.39 13.75 4.40
CA VAL A 270 16.97 13.11 3.14
C VAL A 270 17.72 13.72 1.97
N LEU A 271 17.79 15.05 1.90
CA LEU A 271 18.50 15.78 0.84
C LEU A 271 20.00 15.46 0.83
N ALA A 272 20.62 15.29 2.01
CA ALA A 272 22.02 14.89 2.11
C ALA A 272 22.33 13.55 1.42
N LYS A 273 21.35 12.63 1.33
CA LYS A 273 21.51 11.34 0.62
C LYS A 273 21.76 11.51 -0.88
N PHE A 274 21.29 12.61 -1.48
CA PHE A 274 21.49 12.93 -2.90
C PHE A 274 22.85 13.61 -3.20
N VAL A 275 23.64 13.91 -2.16
CA VAL A 275 25.00 14.45 -2.30
C VAL A 275 26.07 13.38 -2.06
N GLU A 276 25.72 12.32 -1.33
CA GLU A 276 26.64 11.21 -1.03
C GLU A 276 27.19 10.51 -2.28
N ASN A 277 28.45 10.08 -2.21
CA ASN A 277 29.14 9.28 -3.22
C ASN A 277 29.05 9.91 -4.62
N ASP A 278 29.47 11.17 -4.73
CA ASP A 278 29.49 11.91 -6.00
C ASP A 278 28.14 11.89 -6.73
N HIS A 279 27.06 12.17 -5.97
CA HIS A 279 25.71 12.26 -6.51
C HIS A 279 25.12 10.97 -7.12
N GLU A 280 25.60 9.77 -6.74
CA GLU A 280 25.13 8.49 -7.34
C GLU A 280 23.60 8.28 -7.26
N LYS A 281 22.92 8.88 -6.27
CA LYS A 281 21.45 8.81 -6.11
C LYS A 281 20.74 9.71 -7.13
N VAL A 282 21.38 10.82 -7.52
CA VAL A 282 20.89 11.70 -8.59
C VAL A 282 21.04 10.97 -9.93
N ASP A 283 22.15 10.29 -10.17
CA ASP A 283 22.33 9.47 -11.37
C ASP A 283 21.25 8.38 -11.47
N ARG A 284 20.99 7.67 -10.36
CA ARG A 284 19.91 6.68 -10.29
C ARG A 284 18.53 7.29 -10.51
N LEU A 285 18.28 8.50 -9.98
CA LEU A 285 17.02 9.22 -10.16
C LEU A 285 16.79 9.56 -11.65
N ILE A 286 17.82 10.04 -12.35
CA ILE A 286 17.75 10.34 -13.79
C ILE A 286 17.60 9.05 -14.60
N GLU A 287 18.31 7.97 -14.25
CA GLU A 287 18.14 6.67 -14.89
C GLU A 287 16.69 6.18 -14.82
N LEU A 288 16.07 6.27 -13.63
CA LEU A 288 14.67 5.93 -13.42
C LEU A 288 13.72 6.84 -14.22
N HIS A 289 13.96 8.15 -14.22
CA HIS A 289 13.17 9.10 -14.99
C HIS A 289 13.19 8.74 -16.49
N LEU A 290 14.37 8.51 -17.06
CA LEU A 290 14.51 8.13 -18.48
C LEU A 290 13.81 6.80 -18.79
N LYS A 291 13.97 5.79 -17.91
CA LYS A 291 13.27 4.51 -18.02
C LYS A 291 11.75 4.70 -18.08
N TYR A 292 11.16 5.42 -17.12
CA TYR A 292 9.71 5.62 -17.09
C TYR A 292 9.21 6.55 -18.20
N LEU A 293 10.01 7.54 -18.60
CA LEU A 293 9.72 8.40 -19.75
C LEU A 293 9.54 7.59 -21.04
N ASP A 294 10.42 6.62 -21.29
CA ASP A 294 10.31 5.75 -22.47
C ASP A 294 9.09 4.83 -22.41
N ILE A 295 8.76 4.29 -21.22
CA ILE A 295 7.55 3.48 -21.00
C ILE A 295 6.29 4.32 -21.26
N VAL A 296 6.24 5.54 -20.73
CA VAL A 296 5.10 6.47 -20.91
C VAL A 296 4.98 6.91 -22.37
N LYS A 297 6.08 7.21 -23.07
CA LYS A 297 6.07 7.53 -24.51
C LYS A 297 5.51 6.38 -25.35
N ALA A 298 5.96 5.16 -25.08
CA ALA A 298 5.46 3.96 -25.74
C ALA A 298 3.96 3.73 -25.43
N THR A 299 3.55 3.94 -24.19
CA THR A 299 2.15 3.81 -23.78
C THR A 299 1.28 4.88 -24.44
N ASN A 300 1.69 6.14 -24.42
CA ASN A 300 0.97 7.24 -25.06
C ASN A 300 0.76 6.97 -26.55
N SER A 301 1.77 6.44 -27.25
CA SER A 301 1.64 6.03 -28.65
C SER A 301 0.56 4.96 -28.86
N LYS A 302 0.48 3.97 -27.96
CA LYS A 302 -0.56 2.93 -27.97
C LYS A 302 -1.94 3.50 -27.64
N VAL A 303 -2.02 4.42 -26.68
CA VAL A 303 -3.26 5.11 -26.27
C VAL A 303 -3.81 5.93 -27.43
N GLU A 304 -2.97 6.69 -28.14
CA GLU A 304 -3.38 7.44 -29.33
C GLU A 304 -3.81 6.55 -30.49
N ALA A 305 -3.14 5.41 -30.69
CA ALA A 305 -3.57 4.42 -31.67
C ALA A 305 -4.93 3.79 -31.28
N MET A 306 -5.14 3.55 -29.99
CA MET A 306 -6.39 3.02 -29.46
C MET A 306 -7.54 4.03 -29.61
N ARG A 307 -7.28 5.31 -29.31
CA ARG A 307 -8.23 6.42 -29.50
C ARG A 307 -8.72 6.52 -30.95
N ARG A 308 -7.82 6.34 -31.92
CA ARG A 308 -8.13 6.35 -33.36
C ARG A 308 -8.87 5.09 -33.86
N ASN A 309 -8.97 4.03 -33.06
CA ASN A 309 -9.69 2.81 -33.44
C ASN A 309 -11.19 2.94 -33.16
N GLU A 310 -11.91 3.64 -34.05
CA GLU A 310 -13.36 3.90 -33.91
C GLU A 310 -14.19 2.63 -33.66
N LYS A 311 -13.79 1.49 -34.26
CA LYS A 311 -14.49 0.21 -34.09
C LYS A 311 -14.47 -0.31 -32.65
N LYS A 312 -13.43 0.01 -31.87
CA LYS A 312 -13.32 -0.41 -30.46
C LYS A 312 -14.34 0.30 -29.58
N TRP A 313 -14.71 1.52 -29.94
CA TRP A 313 -15.50 2.43 -29.09
C TRP A 313 -16.97 2.52 -29.50
N ILE A 314 -17.43 1.62 -30.37
CA ILE A 314 -18.85 1.53 -30.72
C ILE A 314 -19.65 1.19 -29.46
N GLY A 315 -20.62 2.04 -29.12
CA GLY A 315 -21.45 1.87 -27.93
C GLY A 315 -20.89 2.51 -26.66
N TYR A 316 -19.70 3.11 -26.70
CA TYR A 316 -19.12 3.86 -25.59
C TYR A 316 -19.45 5.35 -25.72
N THR A 317 -19.70 6.00 -24.59
CA THR A 317 -19.75 7.45 -24.46
C THR A 317 -18.34 8.03 -24.50
N ARG A 318 -18.22 9.34 -24.80
CA ARG A 318 -16.93 10.03 -24.80
C ARG A 318 -16.20 9.92 -23.45
N GLU A 319 -16.94 9.99 -22.35
CA GLU A 319 -16.39 9.91 -21.00
C GLU A 319 -15.85 8.52 -20.67
N GLU A 320 -16.56 7.46 -21.07
CA GLU A 320 -16.08 6.08 -20.90
C GLU A 320 -14.81 5.83 -21.72
N VAL A 321 -14.72 6.36 -22.94
CA VAL A 321 -13.51 6.27 -23.76
C VAL A 321 -12.34 6.96 -23.07
N GLU A 322 -12.50 8.21 -22.59
CA GLU A 322 -11.40 8.91 -21.90
C GLU A 322 -11.00 8.21 -20.59
N THR A 323 -11.96 7.63 -19.87
CA THR A 323 -11.69 6.83 -18.66
C THR A 323 -10.82 5.62 -18.97
N GLU A 324 -11.18 4.83 -19.98
CA GLU A 324 -10.40 3.68 -20.44
C GLU A 324 -9.00 4.06 -20.92
N LEU A 325 -8.89 5.17 -21.67
CA LEU A 325 -7.60 5.68 -22.13
C LEU A 325 -6.74 6.16 -20.94
N MET A 326 -7.34 6.78 -19.93
CA MET A 326 -6.65 7.22 -18.71
C MET A 326 -6.16 6.03 -17.89
N LEU A 327 -6.99 5.00 -17.67
CA LEU A 327 -6.59 3.75 -17.03
C LEU A 327 -5.38 3.13 -17.74
N LYS A 328 -5.38 3.14 -19.08
CA LYS A 328 -4.24 2.64 -19.86
C LYS A 328 -2.98 3.47 -19.68
N ARG A 329 -3.08 4.79 -19.49
CA ARG A 329 -1.93 5.66 -19.17
C ARG A 329 -1.40 5.39 -17.77
N LEU A 330 -2.27 5.18 -16.79
CA LEU A 330 -1.91 4.83 -15.41
C LEU A 330 -1.18 3.48 -15.36
N GLU A 331 -1.68 2.46 -16.05
CA GLU A 331 -1.01 1.16 -16.22
C GLU A 331 0.36 1.27 -16.92
N GLY A 332 0.60 2.34 -17.68
CA GLY A 332 1.84 2.59 -18.40
C GLY A 332 2.88 3.38 -17.63
N GLY A 333 2.81 3.40 -16.30
CA GLY A 333 3.84 4.04 -15.47
C GLY A 333 3.80 5.57 -15.46
N LEU A 334 2.64 6.18 -15.76
CA LEU A 334 2.47 7.64 -15.70
C LEU A 334 2.70 8.19 -14.29
N LEU A 335 2.15 7.53 -13.26
CA LEU A 335 2.26 8.00 -11.87
C LEU A 335 3.71 7.98 -11.37
N PRO A 336 4.48 6.88 -11.51
CA PRO A 336 5.89 6.87 -11.11
C PRO A 336 6.72 7.95 -11.81
N LEU A 337 6.48 8.22 -13.10
CA LEU A 337 7.16 9.30 -13.82
C LEU A 337 6.88 10.66 -13.18
N GLN A 338 5.62 10.98 -12.92
CA GLN A 338 5.22 12.24 -12.29
C GLN A 338 5.83 12.39 -10.88
N VAL A 339 5.89 11.30 -10.11
CA VAL A 339 6.51 11.30 -8.78
C VAL A 339 8.02 11.52 -8.88
N LEU A 340 8.70 10.91 -9.85
CA LEU A 340 10.12 11.14 -10.13
C LEU A 340 10.38 12.61 -10.49
N ASP A 341 9.53 13.22 -11.31
CA ASP A 341 9.64 14.65 -11.67
C ASP A 341 9.51 15.56 -10.45
N VAL A 342 8.59 15.24 -9.55
CA VAL A 342 8.44 15.95 -8.27
C VAL A 342 9.69 15.79 -7.39
N ILE A 343 10.28 14.59 -7.33
CA ILE A 343 11.54 14.36 -6.60
C ILE A 343 12.67 15.18 -7.21
N ILE A 344 12.83 15.16 -8.55
CA ILE A 344 13.85 15.93 -9.27
C ILE A 344 13.69 17.42 -8.95
N LEU A 345 12.47 17.95 -9.03
CA LEU A 345 12.20 19.36 -8.74
C LEU A 345 12.53 19.70 -7.28
N ASP A 346 12.10 18.89 -6.32
CA ASP A 346 12.33 19.16 -4.89
C ASP A 346 13.83 19.10 -4.53
N VAL A 347 14.55 18.11 -5.06
CA VAL A 347 16.00 17.96 -4.87
C VAL A 347 16.77 19.11 -5.53
N CYS A 348 16.36 19.56 -6.71
CA CYS A 348 16.93 20.73 -7.37
C CYS A 348 16.69 22.02 -6.55
N VAL A 349 15.45 22.28 -6.12
CA VAL A 349 15.10 23.53 -5.44
C VAL A 349 15.69 23.60 -4.02
N ASN A 350 15.64 22.50 -3.27
CA ASN A 350 15.97 22.48 -1.85
C ASN A 350 17.31 21.81 -1.53
N GLY A 351 17.92 21.11 -2.49
CA GLY A 351 19.19 20.40 -2.30
C GLY A 351 20.43 21.30 -2.41
N ALA A 352 21.60 20.66 -2.31
CA ALA A 352 22.87 21.37 -2.43
C ALA A 352 23.08 21.90 -3.87
N PRO A 353 23.67 23.10 -4.06
CA PRO A 353 23.93 23.65 -5.39
C PRO A 353 24.76 22.73 -6.30
N THR A 354 25.59 21.86 -5.71
CA THR A 354 26.42 20.91 -6.47
C THR A 354 25.60 19.88 -7.25
N ILE A 355 24.34 19.65 -6.89
CA ILE A 355 23.43 18.77 -7.62
C ILE A 355 23.18 19.32 -9.03
N PHE A 356 23.03 20.64 -9.18
CA PHE A 356 22.93 21.31 -10.49
C PHE A 356 24.25 21.37 -11.26
N THR A 357 25.38 20.98 -10.68
CA THR A 357 26.64 20.85 -11.44
C THR A 357 26.93 19.39 -11.78
N GLY A 358 26.56 18.46 -10.90
CA GLY A 358 26.72 17.01 -11.12
C GLY A 358 25.76 16.45 -12.17
N ALA A 359 24.47 16.84 -12.13
CA ALA A 359 23.47 16.37 -13.10
C ALA A 359 23.78 16.78 -14.56
N TYR A 360 24.56 17.84 -14.75
CA TYR A 360 24.95 18.38 -16.06
C TYR A 360 26.34 17.93 -16.51
N ALA A 361 27.13 17.34 -15.61
CA ALA A 361 28.42 16.76 -15.98
C ALA A 361 28.25 15.39 -16.64
N THR A 362 27.21 14.64 -16.27
CA THR A 362 26.95 13.29 -16.81
C THR A 362 26.18 13.28 -18.13
N GLN A 363 25.46 14.36 -18.47
CA GLN A 363 24.73 14.48 -19.73
C GLN A 363 24.87 15.91 -20.27
N ASN A 364 25.37 16.06 -21.50
CA ASN A 364 25.44 17.32 -22.28
C ASN A 364 24.05 17.94 -22.59
N CYS A 365 23.08 17.86 -21.68
CA CYS A 365 21.73 18.37 -21.83
C CYS A 365 21.56 19.59 -20.91
N GLY A 366 21.32 20.76 -21.49
CA GLY A 366 21.18 22.01 -20.77
C GLY A 366 19.92 22.10 -19.89
N PRO A 367 19.83 23.13 -19.01
CA PRO A 367 18.88 23.22 -17.88
C PRO A 367 17.38 23.23 -18.19
N PHE A 368 17.01 23.20 -19.47
CA PHE A 368 15.63 23.38 -19.92
C PHE A 368 15.07 22.21 -20.75
N GLN A 369 15.83 21.14 -20.98
CA GLN A 369 15.33 20.00 -21.76
C GLN A 369 14.52 18.97 -20.96
N LEU A 370 14.61 18.97 -19.63
CA LEU A 370 13.85 18.04 -18.77
C LEU A 370 12.45 18.54 -18.39
N LEU A 371 12.20 19.86 -18.48
CA LEU A 371 10.92 20.49 -18.11
C LEU A 371 10.02 20.82 -19.31
N GLY A 372 10.46 20.49 -20.53
CA GLY A 372 9.74 20.77 -21.76
C GLY A 372 9.49 19.50 -22.56
N ASN A 373 8.37 18.82 -22.29
CA ASN A 373 7.52 18.16 -23.27
C ASN A 373 6.22 17.66 -22.64
#